data_AF-A0A4Y0BR84-F1
#
_entry.id   AF-A0A4Y0BR84-F1
#
_cell.length_a   1.000
_cell.length_b   1.000
_cell.length_c   1.000
_cell.angle_alpha   90.00
_cell.angle_beta   90.00
_cell.angle_gamma   90.00
#
_symmetry.space_group_name_H-M   'P 1'
#
loop_
_entity.id
_entity.type
_entity.pdbx_description
1 polymer ?
#
loop_
_entity_poly.entity_id
_entity_poly.type
_entity_poly.pdbx_seq_one_letter_code
_entity_poly.pdbx_strand_id
1 'polypeptide(L)'
;MVNYTSAPRHIQYYDIHDINDDDRYPRKTRKQQLHRWDKLHSMKWVPSRENHSIPPSAVECGTSKRKKLYLGRAEHAGSITPGFIDPAKKVCVIPWGGVAHEKKVYEILCTPGEFVPCTDTNILLQATPAGVSEQGEPLYIGRVKMDGKLVCGKVQRSHEVCYIPLNKKEKNNVNFEVFIKSSNAAP
;
A
#
# COMPACT_ATOMS: atom_id res chain seq x y z
N MET A 1 21.94 -17.96 40.99
CA MET A 1 20.87 -17.21 40.31
C MET A 1 21.54 -16.19 39.43
N VAL A 2 21.44 -16.32 38.10
CA VAL A 2 22.04 -15.37 37.16
C VAL A 2 20.89 -14.80 36.33
N ASN A 3 20.59 -13.52 36.55
CA ASN A 3 19.54 -12.80 35.83
C ASN A 3 20.04 -12.47 34.42
N TYR A 4 19.46 -13.10 33.41
CA TYR A 4 19.62 -12.69 32.01
C TYR A 4 18.50 -11.70 31.66
N THR A 5 18.74 -10.41 31.87
CA THR A 5 17.97 -9.35 31.19
C THR A 5 18.75 -8.91 29.96
N SER A 6 18.57 -9.63 28.85
CA SER A 6 19.04 -9.18 27.54
C SER A 6 17.92 -8.40 26.87
N ALA A 7 18.07 -7.08 26.80
CA ALA A 7 17.24 -6.23 25.95
C ALA A 7 17.31 -6.71 24.49
N PRO A 8 16.22 -6.62 23.70
CA PRO A 8 16.27 -6.99 22.30
C PRO A 8 17.28 -6.11 21.58
N ARG A 9 18.21 -6.73 20.85
CA ARG A 9 19.18 -6.02 20.01
C ARG A 9 18.41 -5.18 19.00
N HIS A 10 18.40 -3.87 19.22
CA HIS A 10 18.00 -2.88 18.23
C HIS A 10 18.91 -3.09 17.01
N ILE A 11 18.38 -3.72 15.96
CA ILE A 11 19.04 -3.75 14.66
C ILE A 11 19.02 -2.30 14.20
N GLN A 12 20.12 -1.59 14.45
CA GLN A 12 20.36 -0.30 13.84
C GLN A 12 20.42 -0.56 12.33
N TYR A 13 19.32 -0.25 11.64
CA TYR A 13 19.42 0.05 10.22
C TYR A 13 20.44 1.16 10.10
N TYR A 14 21.56 0.87 9.44
CA TYR A 14 22.63 1.83 9.23
C TYR A 14 22.04 3.14 8.69
N ASP A 15 22.15 4.21 9.48
CA ASP A 15 22.16 5.57 8.96
C ASP A 15 23.40 5.69 8.08
N ILE A 16 23.23 5.40 6.78
CA ILE A 16 24.22 5.73 5.77
C ILE A 16 24.15 7.23 5.58
N HIS A 17 24.82 7.96 6.47
CA HIS A 17 25.27 9.31 6.20
C HIS A 17 26.24 9.27 5.02
N ASP A 18 25.69 9.44 3.83
CA ASP A 18 26.14 10.30 2.72
C ASP A 18 27.65 10.58 2.53
N ILE A 19 28.52 9.58 2.69
CA ILE A 19 29.93 9.65 2.28
C ILE A 19 30.32 8.29 1.71
N ASN A 20 30.63 8.27 0.40
CA ASN A 20 30.94 7.14 -0.48
C ASN A 20 29.73 6.59 -1.25
N ASP A 21 29.29 7.37 -2.24
CA ASP A 21 28.50 6.89 -3.38
C ASP A 21 29.38 5.91 -4.17
N ASP A 22 29.24 4.61 -3.86
CA ASP A 22 29.80 3.54 -4.68
C ASP A 22 28.94 3.40 -5.95
N ASP A 23 29.30 4.16 -6.99
CA ASP A 23 28.65 4.20 -8.31
C ASP A 23 28.55 2.83 -9.01
N ARG A 24 29.12 1.75 -8.44
CA ARG A 24 29.07 0.40 -9.00
C ARG A 24 27.64 -0.18 -9.08
N TYR A 25 26.70 0.31 -8.26
CA TYR A 25 25.30 -0.08 -8.33
C TYR A 25 24.38 1.13 -8.19
N PRO A 26 23.89 1.73 -9.29
CA PRO A 26 22.98 2.87 -9.19
C PRO A 26 21.75 2.47 -8.37
N ARG A 27 21.45 3.24 -7.32
CA ARG A 27 20.24 3.04 -6.51
C ARG A 27 19.03 3.11 -7.43
N LYS A 28 18.28 2.01 -7.51
CA LYS A 28 17.03 1.98 -8.27
C LYS A 28 16.06 2.99 -7.69
N THR A 29 15.39 3.74 -8.56
CA THR A 29 14.31 4.60 -8.11
C THR A 29 13.18 3.74 -7.52
N ARG A 30 12.42 4.27 -6.56
CA ARG A 30 11.27 3.54 -5.96
C ARG A 30 10.26 3.10 -7.02
N LYS A 31 10.12 3.86 -8.10
CA LYS A 31 9.29 3.52 -9.26
C LYS A 31 9.81 2.30 -10.02
N GLN A 32 11.13 2.21 -10.23
CA GLN A 32 11.76 1.04 -10.84
C GLN A 32 11.65 -0.20 -9.93
N GLN A 33 11.82 -0.03 -8.62
CA GLN A 33 11.62 -1.09 -7.63
C GLN A 33 10.18 -1.63 -7.68
N LEU A 34 9.20 -0.73 -7.61
CA LEU A 34 7.79 -1.09 -7.66
C LEU A 34 7.40 -1.76 -8.99
N HIS A 35 7.88 -1.22 -10.12
CA HIS A 35 7.65 -1.80 -11.43
C HIS A 35 8.19 -3.23 -11.54
N ARG A 36 9.36 -3.52 -10.94
CA ARG A 36 9.92 -4.87 -10.88
C ARG A 36 9.00 -5.82 -10.11
N TRP A 37 8.45 -5.40 -8.97
CA TRP A 37 7.49 -6.22 -8.22
C TRP A 37 6.21 -6.43 -9.00
N ASP A 38 5.66 -5.39 -9.62
CA ASP A 38 4.46 -5.51 -10.45
C ASP A 38 4.65 -6.55 -11.55
N LYS A 39 5.79 -6.50 -12.25
CA LYS A 39 6.14 -7.47 -13.31
C LYS A 39 6.32 -8.89 -12.75
N LEU A 40 7.01 -9.05 -11.63
CA LEU A 40 7.27 -10.35 -11.01
C LEU A 40 5.98 -11.04 -10.56
N HIS A 41 5.01 -10.28 -10.07
CA HIS A 41 3.76 -10.80 -9.52
C HIS A 41 2.57 -10.70 -10.48
N SER A 42 2.79 -10.25 -11.71
CA SER A 42 1.76 -10.00 -12.72
C SER A 42 0.65 -9.06 -12.23
N MET A 43 1.02 -8.03 -11.46
CA MET A 43 0.12 -6.98 -11.05
C MET A 43 -0.10 -5.99 -12.18
N LYS A 44 -1.36 -5.78 -12.56
CA LYS A 44 -1.79 -4.88 -13.61
C LYS A 44 -2.29 -3.59 -12.97
N TRP A 45 -1.56 -2.51 -13.24
CA TRP A 45 -1.91 -1.16 -12.85
C TRP A 45 -2.17 -0.32 -14.10
N VAL A 46 -3.26 0.44 -14.10
CA VAL A 46 -3.64 1.32 -15.21
C VAL A 46 -3.54 2.77 -14.76
N PRO A 47 -2.77 3.64 -15.43
CA PRO A 47 -2.67 5.04 -15.04
C PRO A 47 -4.01 5.77 -15.24
N SER A 48 -4.35 6.65 -14.30
CA SER A 48 -5.48 7.57 -14.41
C SER A 48 -5.28 8.52 -15.58
N ARG A 49 -6.32 8.75 -16.37
CA ARG A 49 -6.34 9.75 -17.47
C ARG A 49 -7.59 10.62 -17.33
N GLU A 50 -7.49 11.90 -17.65
CA GLU A 50 -8.56 12.89 -17.40
C GLU A 50 -9.93 12.51 -18.01
N ASN A 51 -9.89 11.83 -19.16
CA ASN A 51 -11.07 11.47 -19.96
C ASN A 51 -11.39 9.97 -19.95
N HIS A 52 -10.71 9.17 -19.12
CA HIS A 52 -10.98 7.73 -19.06
C HIS A 52 -11.88 7.41 -17.86
N SER A 53 -12.88 6.57 -18.10
CA SER A 53 -13.68 5.95 -17.05
C SER A 53 -12.85 4.94 -16.25
N ILE A 54 -13.36 4.53 -15.09
CA ILE A 54 -12.79 3.43 -14.33
C ILE A 54 -12.79 2.16 -15.20
N PRO A 55 -11.66 1.46 -15.35
CA PRO A 55 -11.58 0.22 -16.13
C PRO A 55 -12.58 -0.83 -15.62
N PRO A 56 -13.20 -1.65 -16.50
CA PRO A 56 -14.12 -2.70 -16.07
C PRO A 56 -13.52 -3.74 -15.12
N SER A 57 -12.20 -3.96 -15.20
CA SER A 57 -11.47 -4.89 -14.32
C SER A 57 -10.91 -4.22 -13.06
N ALA A 58 -11.30 -2.98 -12.76
CA ALA A 58 -10.84 -2.29 -11.57
C ALA A 58 -11.36 -2.98 -10.30
N VAL A 59 -10.49 -3.14 -9.31
CA VAL A 59 -10.83 -3.86 -8.08
C VAL A 59 -11.64 -2.95 -7.15
N GLU A 60 -12.87 -3.36 -6.85
CA GLU A 60 -13.73 -2.70 -5.87
C GLU A 60 -13.26 -2.97 -4.44
N CYS A 61 -13.31 -1.94 -3.60
CA CYS A 61 -12.66 -1.96 -2.29
C CYS A 61 -13.50 -1.41 -1.14
N GLY A 62 -14.72 -0.96 -1.45
CA GLY A 62 -15.65 -0.38 -0.50
C GLY A 62 -16.70 0.48 -1.18
N THR A 63 -17.50 1.16 -0.38
CA THR A 63 -18.52 2.09 -0.89
C THR A 63 -18.55 3.39 -0.10
N SER A 64 -18.81 4.49 -0.80
CA SER A 64 -19.07 5.81 -0.20
C SER A 64 -20.35 6.38 -0.79
N LYS A 65 -21.32 6.73 0.07
CA LYS A 65 -22.64 7.25 -0.35
C LYS A 65 -23.29 6.40 -1.46
N ARG A 66 -23.26 5.06 -1.31
CA ARG A 66 -23.76 4.06 -2.28
C ARG A 66 -23.00 3.99 -3.63
N LYS A 67 -21.88 4.70 -3.78
CA LYS A 67 -20.99 4.60 -4.93
C LYS A 67 -19.80 3.68 -4.62
N LYS A 68 -19.38 2.90 -5.61
CA LYS A 68 -18.22 2.01 -5.53
C LYS A 68 -16.92 2.81 -5.44
N LEU A 69 -16.01 2.35 -4.57
CA LEU A 69 -14.64 2.82 -4.47
C LEU A 69 -13.70 1.74 -5.01
N TYR A 70 -12.56 2.14 -5.56
CA TYR A 70 -11.62 1.20 -6.22
C TYR A 70 -10.22 1.29 -5.62
N LEU A 71 -9.44 0.23 -5.73
CA LEU A 71 -8.05 0.23 -5.30
C LEU A 71 -7.18 1.08 -6.23
N GLY A 72 -6.35 1.92 -5.62
CA GLY A 72 -5.39 2.74 -6.34
C GLY A 72 -4.12 2.99 -5.56
N ARG A 73 -3.14 3.58 -6.21
CA ARG A 73 -1.91 4.07 -5.59
C ARG A 73 -1.47 5.39 -6.22
N ALA A 74 -0.75 6.21 -5.47
CA ALA A 74 -0.29 7.50 -5.95
C ALA A 74 1.05 7.91 -5.32
N GLU A 75 1.78 8.77 -6.03
CA GLU A 75 3.04 9.36 -5.56
C GLU A 75 2.78 10.52 -4.58
N HIS A 76 3.45 10.51 -3.43
CA HIS A 76 3.42 11.58 -2.44
C HIS A 76 4.67 11.56 -1.54
N ALA A 77 5.34 12.71 -1.41
CA ALA A 77 6.49 12.90 -0.52
C ALA A 77 7.57 11.80 -0.62
N GLY A 78 7.87 11.35 -1.84
CA GLY A 78 8.85 10.30 -2.07
C GLY A 78 8.34 8.86 -1.84
N SER A 79 7.11 8.66 -1.40
CA SER A 79 6.43 7.35 -1.35
C SER A 79 5.53 7.14 -2.58
N ILE A 80 5.35 5.87 -2.96
CA ILE A 80 4.23 5.42 -3.79
C ILE A 80 3.28 4.69 -2.85
N THR A 81 2.15 5.32 -2.52
CA THR A 81 1.28 4.90 -1.43
C THR A 81 -0.03 4.32 -1.96
N PRO A 82 -0.45 3.12 -1.52
CA PRO A 82 -1.77 2.58 -1.83
C PRO A 82 -2.88 3.26 -1.01
N GLY A 83 -4.07 3.30 -1.59
CA GLY A 83 -5.28 3.88 -1.00
C GLY A 83 -6.52 3.49 -1.78
N PHE A 84 -7.53 4.38 -1.81
CA PHE A 84 -8.75 4.15 -2.56
C PHE A 84 -9.05 5.29 -3.54
N ILE A 85 -9.80 4.99 -4.59
CA ILE A 85 -10.23 5.93 -5.62
C ILE A 85 -11.70 6.24 -5.41
N ASP A 86 -12.04 7.53 -5.39
CA ASP A 86 -13.40 8.03 -5.51
C ASP A 86 -13.64 8.50 -6.95
N PRO A 87 -14.36 7.72 -7.78
CA PRO A 87 -14.61 8.08 -9.18
C PRO A 87 -15.46 9.34 -9.32
N ALA A 88 -16.32 9.65 -8.35
CA ALA A 88 -17.17 10.84 -8.41
C ALA A 88 -16.34 12.12 -8.27
N LYS A 89 -15.24 12.05 -7.52
CA LYS A 89 -14.28 13.15 -7.36
C LYS A 89 -13.10 13.09 -8.34
N LYS A 90 -12.88 11.94 -9.01
CA LYS A 90 -11.71 11.66 -9.84
C LYS A 90 -10.38 11.82 -9.07
N VAL A 91 -10.33 11.32 -7.85
CA VAL A 91 -9.12 11.35 -7.01
C VAL A 91 -8.84 9.99 -6.39
N CYS A 92 -7.55 9.69 -6.19
CA CYS A 92 -7.10 8.66 -5.25
C CYS A 92 -6.79 9.33 -3.91
N VAL A 93 -7.38 8.81 -2.83
CA VAL A 93 -7.14 9.25 -1.46
C VAL A 93 -6.15 8.30 -0.80
N ILE A 94 -5.03 8.83 -0.33
CA ILE A 94 -3.94 8.06 0.29
C ILE A 94 -3.63 8.56 1.70
N PRO A 95 -3.27 7.67 2.64
CA PRO A 95 -2.80 8.03 3.98
C PRO A 95 -1.28 8.28 4.01
N TRP A 96 -0.84 9.46 4.46
CA TRP A 96 0.59 9.74 4.65
C TRP A 96 0.84 10.86 5.66
N GLY A 97 1.81 10.66 6.56
CA GLY A 97 2.32 11.70 7.46
C GLY A 97 1.27 12.28 8.41
N GLY A 98 0.33 11.47 8.90
CA GLY A 98 -0.77 11.93 9.77
C GLY A 98 -1.98 12.51 9.03
N VAL A 99 -1.94 12.60 7.69
CA VAL A 99 -2.95 13.29 6.87
C VAL A 99 -3.47 12.40 5.74
N ALA A 100 -4.73 12.61 5.33
CA ALA A 100 -5.29 12.03 4.13
C ALA A 100 -5.12 12.98 2.93
N HIS A 101 -4.51 12.51 1.85
CA HIS A 101 -4.19 13.32 0.68
C HIS A 101 -5.01 12.89 -0.53
N GLU A 102 -5.67 13.85 -1.21
CA GLU A 102 -6.35 13.62 -2.48
C GLU A 102 -5.35 13.84 -3.65
N LYS A 103 -5.24 12.86 -4.55
CA LYS A 103 -4.30 12.84 -5.66
C LYS A 103 -5.05 12.70 -6.99
N LYS A 104 -4.76 13.61 -7.94
CA LYS A 104 -5.35 13.59 -9.30
C LYS A 104 -4.62 12.68 -10.27
N VAL A 105 -3.34 12.40 -10.01
CA VAL A 105 -2.52 11.46 -10.78
C VAL A 105 -2.30 10.22 -9.91
N TYR A 106 -2.79 9.10 -10.39
CA TYR A 106 -2.77 7.82 -9.67
C TYR A 106 -2.80 6.65 -10.65
N GLU A 107 -2.62 5.45 -10.13
CA GLU A 107 -2.81 4.20 -10.86
C GLU A 107 -3.97 3.41 -10.25
N ILE A 108 -4.67 2.65 -11.09
CA ILE A 108 -5.86 1.86 -10.75
C ILE A 108 -5.48 0.39 -10.78
N LEU A 109 -5.72 -0.33 -9.69
CA LEU A 109 -5.46 -1.76 -9.66
C LEU A 109 -6.49 -2.52 -10.50
N CYS A 110 -6.00 -3.35 -11.42
CA CYS A 110 -6.79 -4.13 -12.35
C CYS A 110 -6.47 -5.64 -12.28
N THR A 111 -5.77 -6.09 -11.24
CA THR A 111 -5.54 -7.51 -10.96
C THR A 111 -6.53 -7.97 -9.88
N PRO A 112 -7.34 -9.01 -10.12
CA PRO A 112 -8.30 -9.50 -9.16
C PRO A 112 -7.63 -10.08 -7.91
N GLY A 113 -8.38 -10.09 -6.82
CA GLY A 113 -7.94 -10.60 -5.53
C GLY A 113 -9.02 -10.47 -4.49
N GLU A 114 -8.68 -10.87 -3.27
CA GLU A 114 -9.57 -10.85 -2.13
C GLU A 114 -8.89 -10.24 -0.91
N PHE A 115 -9.69 -9.86 0.07
CA PHE A 115 -9.20 -9.35 1.34
C PHE A 115 -9.30 -10.45 2.38
N VAL A 116 -8.17 -10.74 3.04
CA VAL A 116 -8.06 -11.78 4.06
C VAL A 116 -7.71 -11.11 5.40
N PRO A 117 -8.39 -11.46 6.51
CA PRO A 117 -8.01 -10.98 7.84
C PRO A 117 -6.54 -11.24 8.12
N CYS A 118 -5.79 -10.23 8.55
CA CYS A 118 -4.37 -10.37 8.87
C CYS A 118 -4.21 -10.82 10.34
N THR A 119 -4.39 -12.11 10.60
CA THR A 119 -4.31 -12.69 11.95
C THR A 119 -2.91 -13.16 12.36
N ASP A 120 -2.01 -13.33 11.39
CA ASP A 120 -0.62 -13.70 11.62
C ASP A 120 0.31 -13.07 10.56
N THR A 121 1.62 -13.13 10.82
CA THR A 121 2.65 -12.55 9.94
C THR A 121 2.83 -13.30 8.63
N ASN A 122 2.41 -14.57 8.53
CA ASN A 122 2.56 -15.37 7.31
C ASN A 122 1.61 -14.91 6.21
N ILE A 123 0.46 -14.31 6.56
CA ILE A 123 -0.47 -13.74 5.58
C ILE A 123 0.19 -12.58 4.82
N LEU A 124 1.00 -11.76 5.50
CA LEU A 124 1.76 -10.68 4.86
C LEU A 124 2.84 -11.19 3.89
N LEU A 125 3.31 -12.44 4.04
CA LEU A 125 4.24 -13.06 3.09
C LEU A 125 3.54 -13.44 1.77
N GLN A 126 2.22 -13.64 1.80
CA GLN A 126 1.41 -13.94 0.61
C GLN A 126 0.98 -12.65 -0.11
N ALA A 127 0.95 -11.53 0.62
CA ALA A 127 0.58 -10.24 0.06
C ALA A 127 1.64 -9.75 -0.93
N THR A 128 1.18 -9.18 -2.05
CA THR A 128 2.06 -8.59 -3.06
C THR A 128 2.30 -7.11 -2.74
N PRO A 129 3.55 -6.62 -2.76
CA PRO A 129 3.83 -5.20 -2.62
C PRO A 129 3.04 -4.37 -3.65
N ALA A 130 2.37 -3.32 -3.17
CA ALA A 130 1.57 -2.42 -3.98
C ALA A 130 2.08 -0.97 -3.94
N GLY A 131 3.09 -0.71 -3.12
CA GLY A 131 3.71 0.60 -2.97
C GLY A 131 5.09 0.50 -2.33
N VAL A 132 5.72 1.65 -2.15
CA VAL A 132 7.05 1.80 -1.53
C VAL A 132 7.00 3.03 -0.63
N SER A 133 7.45 2.91 0.62
CA SER A 133 7.57 4.06 1.53
C SER A 133 8.70 5.00 1.09
N GLU A 134 8.73 6.20 1.66
CA GLU A 134 9.84 7.14 1.51
C GLU A 134 11.17 6.56 2.03
N GLN A 135 11.16 5.50 2.83
CA GLN A 135 12.37 4.79 3.29
C GLN A 135 12.72 3.56 2.44
N GLY A 136 11.95 3.26 1.39
CA GLY A 136 12.18 2.09 0.53
C GLY A 136 11.51 0.80 1.01
N GLU A 137 10.72 0.87 2.08
CA GLU A 137 9.97 -0.28 2.61
C GLU A 137 8.81 -0.65 1.66
N PRO A 138 8.58 -1.94 1.35
CA PRO A 138 7.37 -2.37 0.66
C PRO A 138 6.10 -2.03 1.44
N LEU A 139 5.13 -1.41 0.77
CA LEU A 139 3.78 -1.16 1.30
C LEU A 139 2.77 -2.10 0.65
N TYR A 140 1.75 -2.49 1.41
CA TYR A 140 0.71 -3.41 0.95
C TYR A 140 -0.66 -2.74 1.04
N ILE A 141 -1.65 -3.31 0.34
CA ILE A 141 -3.02 -2.81 0.39
C ILE A 141 -3.71 -3.45 1.59
N GLY A 142 -4.23 -2.62 2.48
CA GLY A 142 -5.05 -3.06 3.60
C GLY A 142 -6.42 -2.40 3.56
N ARG A 143 -7.38 -3.00 4.28
CA ARG A 143 -8.66 -2.36 4.57
C ARG A 143 -9.07 -2.59 6.02
N VAL A 144 -9.86 -1.65 6.53
CA VAL A 144 -10.40 -1.68 7.90
C VAL A 144 -11.89 -1.46 7.85
N LYS A 145 -12.63 -2.18 8.68
CA LYS A 145 -14.06 -1.96 8.90
C LYS A 145 -14.27 -0.89 9.97
N MET A 146 -14.81 0.25 9.59
CA MET A 146 -15.12 1.40 10.46
C MET A 146 -16.58 1.80 10.28
N ASP A 147 -17.37 1.81 11.35
CA ASP A 147 -18.79 2.21 11.33
C ASP A 147 -19.61 1.50 10.22
N GLY A 148 -19.36 0.20 10.04
CA GLY A 148 -20.00 -0.62 9.00
C GLY A 148 -19.50 -0.40 7.58
N LYS A 149 -18.51 0.47 7.36
CA LYS A 149 -17.89 0.75 6.06
C LYS A 149 -16.49 0.17 5.98
N LEU A 150 -16.10 -0.25 4.78
CA LEU A 150 -14.74 -0.69 4.47
C LEU A 150 -13.94 0.50 3.93
N VAL A 151 -12.79 0.78 4.53
CA VAL A 151 -11.89 1.86 4.13
C VAL A 151 -10.52 1.26 3.83
N CYS A 152 -10.04 1.45 2.59
CA CYS A 152 -8.74 0.94 2.17
C CYS A 152 -7.62 1.96 2.40
N GLY A 153 -6.40 1.46 2.56
CA GLY A 153 -5.21 2.26 2.80
C GLY A 153 -3.93 1.44 2.61
N LYS A 154 -2.90 1.75 3.41
CA LYS A 154 -1.59 1.10 3.34
C LYS A 154 -1.34 0.26 4.59
N VAL A 155 -0.83 -0.96 4.40
CA VAL A 155 -0.19 -1.72 5.47
C VAL A 155 1.30 -1.46 5.41
N GLN A 156 1.86 -1.09 6.56
CA GLN A 156 3.30 -0.94 6.74
C GLN A 156 3.75 -1.97 7.76
N ARG A 157 4.53 -2.96 7.31
CA ARG A 157 4.80 -4.17 8.10
C ARG A 157 5.68 -3.85 9.29
N SER A 158 6.68 -2.99 9.12
CA SER A 158 7.57 -2.55 10.19
C SER A 158 6.83 -1.85 11.34
N HIS A 159 5.64 -1.30 11.08
CA HIS A 159 4.80 -0.62 12.07
C HIS A 159 3.65 -1.51 12.57
N GLU A 160 3.48 -2.71 12.02
CA GLU A 160 2.44 -3.67 12.38
C GLU A 160 0.99 -3.11 12.30
N VAL A 161 0.74 -2.17 11.39
CA VAL A 161 -0.57 -1.51 11.25
C VAL A 161 -0.99 -1.28 9.80
N CYS A 162 -2.30 -1.16 9.62
CA CYS A 162 -2.92 -0.56 8.45
C CYS A 162 -3.28 0.91 8.74
N TYR A 163 -2.69 1.81 7.97
CA TYR A 163 -3.08 3.22 7.94
C TYR A 163 -4.20 3.44 6.93
N ILE A 164 -5.27 4.12 7.34
CA ILE A 164 -6.40 4.48 6.48
C ILE A 164 -6.62 6.00 6.46
N PRO A 165 -7.06 6.58 5.34
CA PRO A 165 -7.51 7.96 5.31
C PRO A 165 -8.95 8.08 5.84
N LEU A 166 -9.15 8.83 6.92
CA LEU A 166 -10.46 9.07 7.52
C LEU A 166 -10.57 10.51 8.05
N ASN A 167 -11.63 11.22 7.67
CA ASN A 167 -11.90 12.60 8.11
C ASN A 167 -10.70 13.55 7.94
N LYS A 168 -10.06 13.51 6.77
CA LYS A 168 -8.84 14.26 6.41
C LYS A 168 -7.57 13.88 7.18
N LYS A 169 -7.63 12.90 8.09
CA LYS A 169 -6.49 12.40 8.87
C LYS A 169 -6.08 11.01 8.39
N GLU A 170 -4.83 10.66 8.65
CA GLU A 170 -4.36 9.28 8.63
C GLU A 170 -4.65 8.65 10.00
N LYS A 171 -5.21 7.42 10.02
CA LYS A 171 -5.43 6.65 11.25
C LYS A 171 -4.80 5.27 11.14
N ASN A 172 -4.03 4.87 12.14
CA ASN A 172 -3.49 3.51 12.26
C ASN A 172 -4.50 2.54 12.86
N ASN A 173 -4.48 1.29 12.40
CA ASN A 173 -5.34 0.22 12.90
C ASN A 173 -4.53 -1.08 12.94
N VAL A 174 -4.58 -1.78 14.08
CA VAL A 174 -3.92 -3.08 14.27
C VAL A 174 -4.76 -4.24 13.73
N ASN A 175 -6.09 -4.08 13.69
CA ASN A 175 -7.01 -5.07 13.13
C ASN A 175 -7.38 -4.65 11.71
N PHE A 176 -6.94 -5.41 10.73
CA PHE A 176 -7.17 -5.12 9.31
C PHE A 176 -7.21 -6.40 8.48
N GLU A 177 -7.73 -6.26 7.27
CA GLU A 177 -7.61 -7.27 6.22
C GLU A 177 -6.57 -6.81 5.21
N VAL A 178 -5.80 -7.72 4.65
CA VAL A 178 -4.80 -7.44 3.60
C VAL A 178 -5.30 -7.99 2.26
N PHE A 179 -5.02 -7.26 1.18
CA PHE A 179 -5.36 -7.72 -0.15
C PHE A 179 -4.36 -8.77 -0.65
N ILE A 180 -4.87 -9.92 -1.04
CA ILE A 180 -4.14 -11.01 -1.67
C ILE A 180 -4.63 -11.13 -3.10
N LYS A 181 -3.72 -11.02 -4.07
CA LYS A 181 -4.07 -11.21 -5.47
C LYS A 181 -4.53 -12.66 -5.68
N SER A 182 -5.54 -12.87 -6.51
CA SER A 182 -5.95 -14.23 -6.87
C SER A 182 -4.78 -14.93 -7.58
N SER A 183 -4.51 -16.18 -7.21
CA SER A 183 -3.68 -17.05 -8.05
C SER A 183 -4.43 -17.27 -9.35
N ASN A 184 -3.82 -16.93 -10.48
CA ASN A 184 -4.21 -17.58 -11.72
C ASN A 184 -3.83 -19.05 -11.56
N ALA A 185 -4.72 -19.87 -11.00
CA ALA A 185 -4.79 -21.24 -11.47
C ALA A 185 -5.14 -21.07 -12.95
N ALA A 186 -4.16 -21.29 -13.83
CA ALA A 186 -4.51 -21.56 -15.21
C ALA A 186 -5.51 -22.73 -15.17
N PRO A 187 -6.63 -22.66 -15.92
CA PRO A 187 -7.49 -23.83 -16.07
C PRO A 187 -6.69 -25.03 -16.60
#